data_AF-A0A7S2TKC1-F1
#
_entry.id   AF-A0A7S2TKC1-F1
#
_cell.length_a   1.000
_cell.length_b   1.000
_cell.length_c   1.000
_cell.angle_alpha   90.00
_cell.angle_beta   90.00
_cell.angle_gamma   90.00
#
_symmetry.space_group_name_H-M   'P 1'
#
loop_
_entity.id
_entity.type
_entity.pdbx_description
1 polymer ?
#
loop_
_entity_poly.entity_id
_entity_poly.type
_entity_poly.pdbx_seq_one_letter_code
_entity_poly.pdbx_strand_id
1 'polypeptide(L)'
;GVTRPMDTEYPFYMLIETSGSNSEHDNAKIESFIEKVMEQQCISDGVLASDQAQADNLWRLREGAAEALNKHGYTYKYDVSVPSHQMYGLVETMRDRLGAAEVFSKEHSLSPNVVG
;
A
#
# COMPACT_ATOMS: atom_id res chain seq x y z
N GLY A 1 -6.55 18.47 1.15
CA GLY A 1 -5.34 17.66 1.43
C GLY A 1 -5.76 16.23 1.62
N VAL A 2 -4.83 15.28 1.50
CA VAL A 2 -5.12 13.85 1.73
C VAL A 2 -5.07 13.58 3.23
N THR A 3 -6.11 12.94 3.78
CA THR A 3 -6.20 12.63 5.21
C THR A 3 -5.62 11.25 5.48
N ARG A 4 -4.82 11.12 6.55
CA ARG A 4 -4.28 9.82 6.97
C ARG A 4 -5.43 8.91 7.47
N PRO A 5 -5.48 7.65 7.04
CA PRO A 5 -6.56 6.74 7.39
C PRO A 5 -6.41 6.14 8.79
N MET A 6 -5.18 6.04 9.32
CA MET A 6 -4.86 5.42 10.60
C MET A 6 -3.82 6.26 11.34
N ASP A 7 -3.84 6.21 12.67
CA ASP A 7 -2.88 6.91 13.53
C ASP A 7 -1.54 6.18 13.65
N THR A 8 -1.57 4.85 13.50
CA THR A 8 -0.38 3.99 13.60
C THR A 8 0.23 3.73 12.23
N GLU A 9 1.57 3.72 12.17
CA GLU A 9 2.31 3.35 10.95
C GLU A 9 2.55 1.83 10.89
N TYR A 10 2.35 1.27 9.70
CA TYR A 10 2.53 -0.15 9.41
C TYR A 10 3.53 -0.33 8.26
N PRO A 11 4.30 -1.43 8.23
CA PRO A 11 5.30 -1.66 7.19
C PRO A 11 4.68 -1.92 5.81
N PHE A 12 3.42 -2.37 5.77
CA PHE A 12 2.67 -2.67 4.57
C PHE A 12 1.23 -2.18 4.70
N TYR A 13 0.68 -1.75 3.58
CA TYR A 13 -0.71 -1.34 3.45
C TYR A 13 -1.31 -2.03 2.22
N MET A 14 -2.58 -2.40 2.32
CA MET A 14 -3.36 -2.93 1.21
C MET A 14 -4.63 -2.10 1.05
N LEU A 15 -4.90 -1.65 -0.18
CA LEU A 15 -6.17 -1.04 -0.54
C LEU A 15 -7.00 -2.08 -1.30
N ILE A 16 -8.20 -2.35 -0.81
CA ILE A 16 -9.14 -3.30 -1.41
C ILE A 16 -10.41 -2.53 -1.76
N GLU A 17 -10.88 -2.70 -2.99
CA GLU A 17 -12.16 -2.18 -3.46
C GLU A 17 -12.99 -3.34 -4.00
N THR A 18 -14.30 -3.32 -3.71
CA THR A 18 -15.27 -4.17 -4.41
C THR A 18 -16.29 -3.30 -5.11
N SER A 19 -16.54 -3.60 -6.38
CA SER A 19 -17.58 -2.94 -7.16
C SER A 19 -18.45 -4.02 -7.80
N GLY A 20 -19.76 -3.92 -7.62
CA GLY A 20 -20.73 -4.86 -8.15
C GLY A 20 -22.07 -4.19 -8.43
N SER A 21 -23.03 -4.99 -8.92
CA SER A 21 -24.36 -4.51 -9.31
C SER A 21 -25.37 -4.47 -8.16
N ASN A 22 -24.97 -4.92 -6.96
CA ASN A 22 -25.80 -4.91 -5.76
C ASN A 22 -24.94 -4.54 -4.54
N SER A 23 -25.11 -3.31 -4.07
CA SER A 23 -24.35 -2.75 -2.95
C SER A 23 -24.50 -3.54 -1.65
N GLU A 24 -25.66 -4.15 -1.39
CA GLU A 24 -25.88 -4.95 -0.19
C GLU A 24 -25.03 -6.22 -0.21
N HIS A 25 -24.96 -6.88 -1.38
CA HIS A 25 -24.12 -8.06 -1.55
C HIS A 25 -22.62 -7.73 -1.50
N ASP A 26 -22.21 -6.58 -2.03
CA ASP A 26 -20.81 -6.17 -2.02
C ASP A 26 -20.34 -5.82 -0.61
N ASN A 27 -21.16 -5.08 0.15
CA ASN A 27 -20.91 -4.78 1.56
C ASN A 27 -20.78 -6.07 2.39
N ALA A 28 -21.73 -7.00 2.25
CA ALA A 28 -21.69 -8.27 2.99
C ALA A 28 -20.40 -9.09 2.69
N LYS A 29 -19.89 -9.05 1.46
CA LYS A 29 -18.65 -9.74 1.08
C LYS A 29 -17.42 -9.07 1.70
N ILE A 30 -17.33 -7.75 1.68
CA ILE A 30 -16.23 -7.01 2.31
C ILE A 30 -16.24 -7.28 3.82
N GLU A 31 -17.39 -7.19 4.47
CA GLU A 31 -17.52 -7.44 5.91
C GLU A 31 -17.06 -8.86 6.26
N SER A 32 -17.58 -9.87 5.55
CA SER A 32 -17.18 -11.27 5.75
C SER A 32 -15.68 -11.51 5.50
N PHE A 33 -15.10 -10.81 4.53
CA PHE A 33 -13.67 -10.89 4.24
C PHE A 33 -12.84 -10.28 5.38
N ILE A 34 -13.21 -9.09 5.85
CA ILE A 34 -12.54 -8.39 6.96
C ILE A 34 -12.58 -9.23 8.22
N GLU A 35 -13.76 -9.74 8.60
CA GLU A 35 -13.91 -10.63 9.76
C GLU A 35 -12.94 -11.81 9.69
N LYS A 36 -12.91 -12.50 8.55
CA LYS A 36 -12.02 -13.65 8.35
C LYS A 36 -10.53 -13.30 8.46
N VAL A 37 -10.09 -12.18 7.88
CA VAL A 37 -8.66 -11.80 7.94
C VAL A 37 -8.26 -11.27 9.32
N MET A 38 -9.19 -10.69 10.07
CA MET A 38 -8.99 -10.32 11.47
C MET A 38 -8.89 -11.57 12.36
N GLU A 39 -9.78 -12.54 12.21
CA GLU A 39 -9.74 -13.82 12.93
C GLU A 39 -8.44 -14.60 12.69
N GLN A 40 -7.95 -14.58 11.45
CA GLN A 40 -6.68 -15.21 11.07
C GLN A 40 -5.45 -14.41 11.52
N GLN A 41 -5.64 -13.23 12.12
CA GLN A 41 -4.57 -12.31 12.53
C GLN A 41 -3.64 -11.93 11.36
N CYS A 42 -4.17 -11.92 10.14
CA CYS A 42 -3.44 -11.57 8.93
C CYS A 42 -3.26 -10.05 8.77
N ILE A 43 -4.14 -9.26 9.40
CA ILE A 43 -4.09 -7.80 9.40
C ILE A 43 -3.96 -7.29 10.84
N SER A 44 -3.20 -6.20 11.01
CA SER A 44 -3.05 -5.55 12.32
C SER A 44 -4.19 -4.56 12.61
N ASP A 45 -4.62 -3.82 11.58
CA ASP A 45 -5.63 -2.76 11.66
C ASP A 45 -6.18 -2.44 10.27
N GLY A 46 -7.30 -1.73 10.21
CA GLY A 46 -8.00 -1.42 8.96
C GLY A 46 -9.07 -0.35 9.11
N VAL A 47 -9.34 0.39 8.03
CA VAL A 47 -10.49 1.29 7.94
C VAL A 47 -11.37 0.90 6.77
N LEU A 48 -12.68 0.98 6.97
CA LEU A 48 -13.67 0.79 5.92
C LEU A 48 -14.27 2.15 5.56
N ALA A 49 -14.25 2.50 4.27
CA ALA A 49 -14.86 3.73 3.80
C ALA A 49 -16.39 3.66 3.96
N SER A 50 -16.99 4.61 4.68
CA SER A 50 -18.44 4.68 4.89
C SER A 50 -19.18 5.46 3.79
N ASP A 51 -18.45 6.19 2.95
CA ASP A 51 -18.99 7.00 1.86
C ASP A 51 -17.97 7.18 0.73
N GLN A 52 -18.45 7.74 -0.39
CA GLN A 52 -17.62 7.97 -1.58
C GLN A 52 -16.44 8.93 -1.32
N ALA A 53 -16.63 9.94 -0.46
CA ALA A 53 -15.57 10.91 -0.20
C ALA A 53 -14.39 10.26 0.56
N GLN A 54 -14.68 9.33 1.47
CA GLN A 54 -13.67 8.51 2.13
C GLN A 54 -12.99 7.54 1.16
N ALA A 55 -13.75 6.87 0.28
CA ALA A 55 -13.20 6.01 -0.75
C ALA A 55 -12.25 6.76 -1.69
N ASP A 56 -12.66 7.94 -2.16
CA ASP A 56 -11.82 8.83 -2.99
C ASP A 56 -10.55 9.27 -2.24
N ASN A 57 -10.63 9.53 -0.93
CA ASN A 57 -9.46 9.88 -0.13
C ASN A 57 -8.45 8.72 -0.05
N LEU A 58 -8.93 7.47 0.10
CA LEU A 58 -8.06 6.29 0.08
C LEU A 58 -7.39 6.09 -1.28
N TRP A 59 -8.13 6.28 -2.37
CA TRP A 59 -7.57 6.23 -3.73
C TRP A 59 -6.52 7.31 -3.97
N ARG A 60 -6.77 8.54 -3.52
CA ARG A 60 -5.78 9.63 -3.60
C ARG A 60 -4.48 9.32 -2.89
N LEU A 61 -4.48 8.55 -1.79
CA LEU A 61 -3.25 8.07 -1.15
C LEU A 61 -2.47 7.15 -2.10
N ARG A 62 -3.15 6.17 -2.71
CA ARG A 62 -2.53 5.20 -3.63
C ARG A 62 -2.02 5.85 -4.91
N GLU A 63 -2.77 6.78 -5.49
CA GLU A 63 -2.41 7.49 -6.72
C GLU A 63 -1.30 8.52 -6.47
N GLY A 64 -1.34 9.19 -5.31
CA GLY A 64 -0.35 10.19 -4.92
C GLY A 64 1.06 9.64 -4.67
N ALA A 65 1.22 8.32 -4.50
CA ALA A 65 2.52 7.70 -4.22
C ALA A 65 3.58 8.01 -5.30
N ALA A 66 3.20 7.93 -6.58
CA ALA A 66 4.12 8.21 -7.69
C ALA A 66 4.53 9.69 -7.76
N GLU A 67 3.62 10.61 -7.44
CA GLU A 67 3.88 12.05 -7.36
C GLU A 67 4.78 12.38 -6.15
N ALA A 68 4.52 11.75 -5.00
CA ALA A 68 5.32 11.93 -3.79
C ALA A 68 6.77 11.51 -4.00
N LEU A 69 7.02 10.39 -4.68
CA LEU A 69 8.37 9.94 -5.05
C LEU A 69 9.10 10.95 -5.94
N ASN A 70 8.42 11.47 -6.97
CA ASN A 70 9.00 12.47 -7.86
C ASN A 70 9.39 13.77 -7.11
N LYS A 71 8.62 14.16 -6.09
CA LYS A 71 8.93 15.33 -5.25
C LYS A 71 10.08 15.07 -4.26
N HIS A 72 10.29 13.82 -3.87
CA HIS A 72 11.34 13.42 -2.93
C HIS A 72 12.75 13.45 -3.53
N GLY A 73 12.88 13.43 -4.86
CA GLY A 73 14.16 13.57 -5.54
C GLY A 73 14.24 12.74 -6.82
N TYR A 74 15.47 12.43 -7.24
CA TYR A 74 15.71 11.64 -8.44
C TYR A 74 15.22 10.21 -8.23
N THR A 75 14.23 9.80 -9.02
CA THR A 75 13.57 8.49 -8.87
C THR A 75 13.83 7.63 -10.09
N TYR A 76 14.39 6.44 -9.88
CA TYR A 76 14.47 5.39 -10.90
C TYR A 76 13.22 4.51 -10.81
N LYS A 77 12.39 4.51 -11.86
CA LYS A 77 11.15 3.73 -11.91
C LYS A 77 11.37 2.48 -12.76
N TYR A 78 10.97 1.35 -12.22
CA TYR A 78 11.06 0.06 -12.89
C TYR A 78 9.65 -0.55 -12.93
N ASP A 79 9.21 -0.95 -14.11
CA ASP A 79 7.98 -1.72 -14.31
C ASP A 79 8.38 -3.13 -14.74
N VAL A 80 8.18 -4.10 -13.84
CA VAL A 80 8.71 -5.46 -13.97
C VAL A 80 7.64 -6.48 -13.60
N SER A 81 7.64 -7.62 -14.29
CA SER A 81 6.78 -8.76 -13.98
C SER A 81 7.59 -9.87 -13.30
N VAL A 82 7.16 -10.28 -12.11
CA VAL A 82 7.73 -11.39 -11.34
C VAL A 82 6.61 -12.27 -10.79
N PRO A 83 6.87 -13.55 -10.48
CA PRO A 83 5.89 -14.36 -9.75
C PRO A 83 5.48 -13.67 -8.44
N SER A 84 4.18 -13.70 -8.09
CA SER A 84 3.64 -12.96 -6.94
C SER A 84 4.37 -13.24 -5.62
N HIS A 85 4.77 -14.48 -5.39
CA HIS A 85 5.52 -14.91 -4.21
C HIS A 85 6.97 -14.35 -4.14
N GLN A 86 7.47 -13.73 -5.20
CA GLN A 86 8.80 -13.11 -5.26
C GLN A 86 8.74 -11.58 -5.28
N MET A 87 7.55 -10.98 -5.36
CA MET A 87 7.37 -9.54 -5.58
C MET A 87 8.12 -8.70 -4.55
N TYR A 88 7.95 -9.02 -3.27
CA TYR A 88 8.64 -8.29 -2.20
C TYR A 88 10.12 -8.70 -2.05
N GLY A 89 10.49 -9.94 -2.44
CA GLY A 89 11.88 -10.39 -2.44
C GLY A 89 12.79 -9.57 -3.36
N LEU A 90 12.23 -9.02 -4.44
CA LEU A 90 12.94 -8.07 -5.31
C LEU A 90 13.31 -6.78 -4.56
N VAL A 91 12.40 -6.25 -3.73
CA VAL A 91 12.63 -5.02 -2.95
C VAL A 91 13.79 -5.23 -1.97
N GLU A 92 13.79 -6.34 -1.24
CA GLU A 92 14.88 -6.67 -0.31
C GLU A 92 16.22 -6.84 -1.05
N THR A 93 16.21 -7.55 -2.18
CA THR A 93 17.43 -7.74 -3.01
C THR A 93 17.99 -6.41 -3.50
N MET A 94 17.13 -5.48 -3.92
CA MET A 94 17.55 -4.15 -4.39
C MET A 94 18.07 -3.31 -3.22
N ARG A 95 17.42 -3.36 -2.06
CA ARG A 95 17.85 -2.65 -0.85
C ARG A 95 19.26 -3.07 -0.42
N ASP A 96 19.52 -4.38 -0.39
CA ASP A 96 20.84 -4.93 -0.03
C ASP A 96 21.93 -4.52 -1.03
N ARG A 97 21.65 -4.69 -2.33
CA ARG A 97 22.63 -4.38 -3.39
C ARG A 97 22.97 -2.90 -3.47
N LEU A 98 21.96 -2.03 -3.43
CA LEU A 98 22.16 -0.58 -3.53
C LEU A 98 22.75 0.01 -2.25
N GLY A 99 22.38 -0.55 -1.09
CA GLY A 99 22.99 -0.18 0.19
C GLY A 99 24.48 -0.54 0.25
N ALA A 100 24.86 -1.74 -0.21
CA ALA A 100 26.26 -2.17 -0.25
C ALA A 100 27.13 -1.37 -1.24
N ALA A 101 26.52 -0.83 -2.29
CA ALA A 101 27.21 0.01 -3.28
C ALA A 101 27.32 1.49 -2.87
N GLU A 102 26.82 1.87 -1.68
CA GLU A 102 26.80 3.25 -1.14
C GLU A 102 26.12 4.29 -2.05
N VAL A 103 25.34 3.84 -3.03
CA VAL A 103 24.55 4.69 -3.93
C VAL A 103 23.21 5.11 -3.30
N PHE A 104 22.90 4.61 -2.09
CA PHE A 104 21.69 4.89 -1.34
C PHE A 104 22.05 5.13 0.14
N SER A 105 21.78 6.32 0.69
CA SER A 105 22.03 6.58 2.12
C SER A 105 20.85 6.16 2.99
N LYS A 106 21.11 5.48 4.11
CA LYS A 106 20.08 5.09 5.09
C LYS A 106 19.30 6.28 5.67
N GLU A 107 19.87 7.49 5.65
CA GLU A 107 19.21 8.71 6.13
C GLU A 107 17.99 9.14 5.28
N HIS A 108 17.87 8.67 4.03
CA HIS A 108 16.71 8.94 3.18
C HIS A 108 15.61 7.85 3.26
N SER A 109 15.79 6.82 4.09
CA SER A 109 14.89 5.65 4.22
C SER A 109 13.67 5.91 5.13
N LEU A 110 12.99 7.05 4.97
CA LEU A 110 11.72 7.31 5.67
C LEU A 110 10.49 7.02 4.81
N SER A 111 10.66 6.63 3.54
CA SER A 111 9.53 6.23 2.73
C SER A 111 9.04 4.83 3.13
N PRO A 112 7.76 4.64 3.43
CA PRO A 112 7.19 3.31 3.66
C PRO A 112 7.49 2.40 2.46
N ASN A 113 7.46 1.08 2.67
CA ASN A 113 7.65 0.11 1.59
C ASN A 113 6.59 0.34 0.49
N VAL A 114 6.91 1.10 -0.56
CA VAL A 114 6.02 1.31 -1.69
C VAL A 114 6.29 0.20 -2.70
N VAL A 115 5.48 -0.85 -2.62
CA VAL A 115 5.30 -1.80 -3.72
C VAL A 115 3.97 -1.47 -4.37
N GLY A 116 4.04 -1.08 -5.65
CA GLY A 116 2.88 -0.64 -6.45
C GLY A 116 2.06 -1.79 -6.97
#